data_AF-X1IW88-F1
#
_entry.id   AF-X1IW88-F1
#
_cell.length_a   1.000
_cell.length_b   1.000
_cell.length_c   1.000
_cell.angle_alpha   90.00
_cell.angle_beta   90.00
_cell.angle_gamma   90.00
#
_symmetry.space_group_name_H-M   'P 1'
#
loop_
_entity.id
_entity.type
_entity.pdbx_description
1 polymer ?
#
loop_
_entity_poly.entity_id
_entity_poly.type
_entity_poly.pdbx_seq_one_letter_code
_entity_poly.pdbx_strand_id
1 'polypeptide(L)'
;SGCPGPYHTDDGVDIDQYSMEPERFETVTGRITVGVFAHEFGHVLGLPDLYDRDRSTYGIGWFGIMAAGSWGDANGQGLPGEYPTHFCVWSKYQLGFVSPVEIGRHGISKLEHEWVANAANNDDAYCLLDDPNGPDWDWSGSTGEYFLVENRFRTGFDKSLPGDGLLILHCDDSQTHNDNDNHPLVGIMQGDGDGDFLLPDWGVGEDLWKNATYGFGDTSKPASLDYDGNPTGVRIYDIGEAGSAMIASFWVTPV
;
A
#
# COMPACT_ATOMS: atom_id res chain seq x y z
N SER A 1 18.64 -5.19 1.86
CA SER A 1 19.18 -6.42 1.27
C SER A 1 20.63 -6.22 0.83
N GLY A 2 21.53 -7.13 1.20
CA GLY A 2 22.95 -7.07 0.83
C GLY A 2 23.39 -8.41 0.30
N CYS A 3 23.34 -8.60 -1.02
CA CYS A 3 23.84 -9.82 -1.64
C CYS A 3 25.18 -9.55 -2.35
N PRO A 4 26.23 -10.35 -2.11
CA PRO A 4 27.52 -10.25 -2.81
C PRO A 4 27.49 -10.77 -4.26
N GLY A 5 26.31 -11.10 -4.81
CA GLY A 5 26.12 -11.69 -6.14
C GLY A 5 26.10 -13.22 -6.11
N PRO A 6 25.90 -13.87 -7.28
CA PRO A 6 25.69 -15.31 -7.36
C PRO A 6 26.92 -16.08 -6.89
N TYR A 7 26.72 -17.00 -5.94
CA TYR A 7 27.70 -17.97 -5.49
C TYR A 7 27.50 -19.31 -6.18
N HIS A 8 28.52 -19.76 -6.89
CA HIS A 8 28.53 -21.07 -7.53
C HIS A 8 28.96 -22.15 -6.53
N THR A 9 28.11 -23.15 -6.31
CA THR A 9 28.38 -24.27 -5.40
C THR A 9 29.18 -25.38 -6.08
N ASP A 10 29.84 -26.22 -5.27
CA ASP A 10 30.66 -27.34 -5.77
C ASP A 10 29.86 -28.42 -6.52
N ASP A 11 28.54 -28.47 -6.34
CA ASP A 11 27.63 -29.35 -7.09
C ASP A 11 27.02 -28.71 -8.34
N GLY A 12 27.49 -27.51 -8.72
CA GLY A 12 27.13 -26.83 -9.97
C GLY A 12 25.81 -26.06 -9.92
N VAL A 13 25.36 -25.66 -8.73
CA VAL A 13 24.16 -24.85 -8.51
C VAL A 13 24.57 -23.41 -8.20
N ASP A 14 23.84 -22.43 -8.73
CA ASP A 14 24.04 -21.03 -8.37
C ASP A 14 23.04 -20.62 -7.29
N ILE A 15 23.56 -20.01 -6.22
CA ILE A 15 22.77 -19.37 -5.16
C ILE A 15 22.97 -17.87 -5.29
N ASP A 16 21.92 -17.14 -5.66
CA ASP A 16 22.00 -15.69 -5.90
C ASP A 16 21.14 -14.89 -4.93
N GLN A 17 19.87 -15.25 -4.73
CA GLN A 17 18.99 -14.58 -3.77
C GLN A 17 18.64 -15.49 -2.60
N TYR A 18 18.82 -14.96 -1.39
CA TYR A 18 18.47 -15.63 -0.14
C TYR A 18 18.09 -14.58 0.92
N SER A 19 17.25 -14.98 1.87
CA SER A 19 17.00 -14.21 3.09
C SER A 19 17.48 -14.97 4.33
N MET A 20 17.84 -14.23 5.38
CA MET A 20 18.30 -14.79 6.65
C MET A 20 17.61 -14.09 7.81
N GLU A 21 16.81 -14.84 8.56
CA GLU A 21 16.07 -14.32 9.70
C GLU A 21 16.63 -14.83 11.03
N PRO A 22 16.51 -14.03 12.12
CA PRO A 22 16.92 -14.45 13.45
C PRO A 22 16.00 -15.54 14.03
N GLU A 23 16.50 -16.42 14.88
CA GLU A 23 15.66 -17.42 15.58
C GLU A 23 14.71 -16.75 16.61
N ARG A 24 15.13 -15.62 17.20
CA ARG A 24 14.49 -14.98 18.36
C ARG A 24 14.50 -13.47 18.23
N PHE A 25 13.54 -12.82 18.90
CA PHE A 25 13.59 -11.37 19.09
C PHE A 25 14.79 -10.98 19.96
N GLU A 26 15.30 -9.78 19.74
CA GLU A 26 16.33 -9.18 20.59
C GLU A 26 15.77 -8.75 21.95
N THR A 27 14.58 -8.12 21.96
CA THR A 27 14.02 -7.43 23.13
C THR A 27 12.76 -8.08 23.71
N VAL A 28 12.08 -8.93 22.94
CA VAL A 28 10.87 -9.64 23.36
C VAL A 28 11.23 -11.09 23.70
N THR A 29 10.69 -11.64 24.79
CA THR A 29 10.90 -13.08 25.08
C THR A 29 10.05 -13.92 24.14
N GLY A 30 10.65 -14.48 23.09
CA GLY A 30 9.94 -15.32 22.12
C GLY A 30 10.81 -15.68 20.91
N ARG A 31 10.27 -16.55 20.04
CA ARG A 31 10.82 -16.77 18.69
C ARG A 31 10.34 -15.67 17.76
N ILE A 32 11.13 -15.34 16.74
CA ILE A 32 10.67 -14.41 15.70
C ILE A 32 9.37 -14.96 15.09
N THR A 33 8.46 -14.05 14.77
CA THR A 33 7.12 -14.36 14.27
C THR A 33 7.08 -14.34 12.74
N VAL A 34 5.94 -14.74 12.17
CA VAL A 34 5.75 -14.93 10.73
C VAL A 34 5.91 -13.64 9.92
N GLY A 35 5.64 -12.47 10.52
CA GLY A 35 5.67 -11.19 9.84
C GLY A 35 7.03 -10.82 9.25
N VAL A 36 8.13 -11.15 9.95
CA VAL A 36 9.49 -10.95 9.44
C VAL A 36 9.74 -11.81 8.20
N PHE A 37 9.43 -13.10 8.26
CA PHE A 37 9.57 -13.99 7.11
C PHE A 37 8.69 -13.55 5.93
N ALA A 38 7.48 -13.07 6.20
CA ALA A 38 6.54 -12.65 5.16
C ALA A 38 6.99 -11.35 4.46
N HIS A 39 7.55 -10.39 5.20
CA HIS A 39 8.16 -9.18 4.65
C HIS A 39 9.32 -9.51 3.71
N GLU A 40 10.24 -10.34 4.17
CA GLU A 40 11.43 -10.73 3.41
C GLU A 40 11.08 -11.61 2.22
N PHE A 41 10.05 -12.45 2.35
CA PHE A 41 9.49 -13.15 1.19
C PHE A 41 8.89 -12.19 0.16
N GLY A 42 8.34 -11.05 0.58
CA GLY A 42 7.93 -9.96 -0.32
C GLY A 42 9.08 -9.46 -1.19
N HIS A 43 10.29 -9.30 -0.63
CA HIS A 43 11.49 -8.95 -1.42
C HIS A 43 11.91 -10.07 -2.37
N VAL A 44 11.78 -11.34 -1.97
CA VAL A 44 12.04 -12.49 -2.87
C VAL A 44 11.07 -12.49 -4.06
N LEU A 45 9.84 -12.02 -3.86
CA LEU A 45 8.86 -11.82 -4.93
C LEU A 45 9.11 -10.54 -5.75
N GLY A 46 10.08 -9.72 -5.35
CA GLY A 46 10.50 -8.52 -6.08
C GLY A 46 10.06 -7.20 -5.46
N LEU A 47 9.25 -7.17 -4.39
CA LEU A 47 8.75 -5.90 -3.86
C LEU A 47 9.84 -5.08 -3.14
N PRO A 48 9.85 -3.74 -3.26
CA PRO A 48 10.70 -2.87 -2.46
C PRO A 48 10.14 -2.66 -1.04
N ASP A 49 10.98 -2.11 -0.16
CA ASP A 49 10.53 -1.53 1.10
C ASP A 49 9.60 -0.32 0.82
N LEU A 50 8.49 -0.25 1.56
CA LEU A 50 7.55 0.88 1.54
C LEU A 50 7.57 1.68 2.85
N TYR A 51 8.47 1.35 3.78
CA TYR A 51 8.90 2.27 4.82
C TYR A 51 10.03 3.15 4.29
N ASP A 52 10.23 4.30 4.91
CA ASP A 52 11.37 5.15 4.62
C ASP A 52 12.65 4.57 5.24
N ARG A 53 13.62 4.25 4.40
CA ARG A 53 14.87 3.59 4.80
C ARG A 53 15.81 4.51 5.57
N ASP A 54 15.65 5.83 5.46
CA ASP A 54 16.42 6.80 6.25
C ASP A 54 15.84 7.06 7.65
N ARG A 55 14.63 6.52 7.89
CA ARG A 55 13.87 6.53 9.15
C ARG A 55 13.36 7.91 9.56
N SER A 56 13.21 8.84 8.63
CA SER A 56 12.51 10.09 8.89
C SER A 56 11.01 9.88 9.01
N THR A 57 10.46 8.88 8.33
CA THR A 57 9.05 8.46 8.42
C THR A 57 8.89 6.94 8.59
N TYR A 58 7.65 6.47 8.70
CA TYR A 58 7.27 5.05 8.69
C TYR A 58 6.71 4.61 7.34
N GLY A 59 6.85 5.46 6.30
CA GLY A 59 6.28 5.24 4.98
C GLY A 59 4.76 5.06 5.02
N ILE A 60 4.24 3.93 4.52
CA ILE A 60 2.81 3.62 4.59
C ILE A 60 2.38 2.94 5.91
N GLY A 61 3.25 2.87 6.91
CA GLY A 61 2.92 2.40 8.27
C GLY A 61 2.34 0.97 8.31
N TRP A 62 1.34 0.74 9.15
CA TRP A 62 0.63 -0.53 9.27
C TRP A 62 -0.28 -0.86 8.09
N PHE A 63 -0.40 0.01 7.09
CA PHE A 63 -1.25 -0.25 5.93
C PHE A 63 -0.60 -1.20 4.91
N GLY A 64 0.65 -1.61 5.08
CA GLY A 64 1.26 -2.63 4.22
C GLY A 64 2.37 -3.41 4.90
N ILE A 65 2.46 -4.71 4.58
CA ILE A 65 3.51 -5.58 5.14
C ILE A 65 4.92 -5.17 4.70
N MET A 66 5.06 -4.51 3.55
CA MET A 66 6.34 -3.95 3.08
C MET A 66 6.75 -2.67 3.84
N ALA A 67 5.94 -2.24 4.81
CA ALA A 67 6.24 -1.18 5.77
C ALA A 67 6.17 -1.73 7.21
N ALA A 68 5.57 -0.99 8.15
CA ALA A 68 5.45 -1.43 9.54
C ALA A 68 4.45 -2.59 9.74
N GLY A 69 3.63 -2.92 8.73
CA GLY A 69 2.63 -3.98 8.79
C GLY A 69 3.18 -5.36 9.12
N SER A 70 4.46 -5.62 8.84
CA SER A 70 5.17 -6.85 9.22
C SER A 70 5.27 -7.07 10.74
N TRP A 71 5.08 -6.01 11.54
CA TRP A 71 5.10 -6.06 13.01
C TRP A 71 3.71 -6.17 13.65
N GLY A 72 2.66 -6.34 12.87
CA GLY A 72 1.29 -6.43 13.37
C GLY A 72 1.10 -7.51 14.44
N ASP A 73 0.39 -7.17 15.52
CA ASP A 73 0.24 -7.96 16.74
C ASP A 73 -1.22 -8.15 17.17
N ALA A 74 -2.16 -7.92 16.26
CA ALA A 74 -3.60 -7.91 16.49
C ALA A 74 -4.02 -6.96 17.63
N ASN A 75 -3.45 -5.75 17.66
CA ASN A 75 -3.67 -4.73 18.69
C ASN A 75 -3.24 -5.20 20.09
N GLY A 76 -2.02 -5.75 20.17
CA GLY A 76 -1.41 -6.25 21.41
C GLY A 76 -1.95 -7.58 21.91
N GLN A 77 -2.71 -8.32 21.09
CA GLN A 77 -3.21 -9.66 21.44
C GLN A 77 -2.21 -10.77 21.14
N GLY A 78 -1.31 -10.56 20.18
CA GLY A 78 -0.23 -11.46 19.81
C GLY A 78 1.15 -10.89 20.11
N LEU A 79 2.18 -11.66 19.77
CA LEU A 79 3.54 -11.13 19.70
C LEU A 79 3.68 -10.19 18.49
N PRO A 80 4.62 -9.23 18.51
CA PRO A 80 4.92 -8.40 17.35
C PRO A 80 5.17 -9.26 16.11
N GLY A 81 4.46 -9.01 15.02
CA GLY A 81 4.52 -9.75 13.75
C GLY A 81 3.84 -11.12 13.74
N GLU A 82 3.08 -11.48 14.77
CA GLU A 82 2.26 -12.70 14.76
C GLU A 82 1.04 -12.57 13.83
N TYR A 83 0.55 -11.33 13.66
CA TYR A 83 -0.57 -10.98 12.79
C TYR A 83 -0.14 -9.86 11.83
N PRO A 84 0.81 -10.11 10.91
CA PRO A 84 1.21 -9.10 9.95
C PRO A 84 0.01 -8.68 9.11
N THR A 85 -0.10 -7.40 8.75
CA THR A 85 -1.16 -6.95 7.84
C THR A 85 -0.94 -7.51 6.43
N HIS A 86 -1.97 -7.50 5.60
CA HIS A 86 -1.80 -7.86 4.19
C HIS A 86 -0.88 -6.86 3.46
N PHE A 87 -0.37 -7.30 2.31
CA PHE A 87 0.11 -6.39 1.27
C PHE A 87 -0.95 -5.31 0.99
N CYS A 88 -0.53 -4.07 0.75
CA CYS A 88 -1.42 -3.04 0.25
C CYS A 88 -1.78 -3.31 -1.21
N VAL A 89 -2.80 -2.60 -1.73
CA VAL A 89 -3.26 -2.75 -3.12
C VAL A 89 -2.15 -2.58 -4.13
N TRP A 90 -1.23 -1.64 -3.94
CA TRP A 90 -0.07 -1.45 -4.83
C TRP A 90 0.80 -2.71 -4.89
N SER A 91 1.20 -3.26 -3.73
CA SER A 91 2.00 -4.48 -3.69
C SER A 91 1.26 -5.68 -4.28
N LYS A 92 -0.06 -5.81 -4.06
CA LYS A 92 -0.86 -6.88 -4.67
C LYS A 92 -0.95 -6.72 -6.18
N TYR A 93 -1.08 -5.49 -6.67
CA TYR A 93 -1.12 -5.18 -8.10
C TYR A 93 0.22 -5.53 -8.76
N GLN A 94 1.34 -5.13 -8.15
CA GLN A 94 2.68 -5.46 -8.68
C GLN A 94 2.95 -6.96 -8.74
N LEU A 95 2.43 -7.72 -7.78
CA LEU A 95 2.53 -9.18 -7.77
C LEU A 95 1.49 -9.90 -8.66
N GLY A 96 0.58 -9.16 -9.30
CA GLY A 96 -0.52 -9.72 -10.09
C GLY A 96 -1.55 -10.49 -9.27
N PHE A 97 -1.64 -10.22 -7.96
CA PHE A 97 -2.63 -10.84 -7.06
C PHE A 97 -4.02 -10.19 -7.19
N VAL A 98 -4.06 -8.96 -7.68
CA VAL A 98 -5.30 -8.23 -8.00
C VAL A 98 -5.15 -7.55 -9.36
N SER A 99 -6.28 -7.33 -10.03
CA SER A 99 -6.36 -6.56 -11.27
C SER A 99 -7.33 -5.40 -11.03
N PRO A 100 -6.84 -4.21 -10.66
CA PRO A 100 -7.70 -3.07 -10.35
C PRO A 100 -8.62 -2.71 -11.52
N VAL A 101 -9.84 -2.25 -11.21
CA VAL A 101 -10.72 -1.66 -12.22
C VAL A 101 -10.17 -0.29 -12.60
N GLU A 102 -9.76 -0.16 -13.86
CA GLU A 102 -9.23 1.08 -14.41
C GLU A 102 -10.33 2.12 -14.63
N ILE A 103 -10.13 3.32 -14.09
CA ILE A 103 -10.99 4.48 -14.26
C ILE A 103 -10.12 5.62 -14.78
N GLY A 104 -10.24 5.89 -16.07
CA GLY A 104 -9.36 6.80 -16.79
C GLY A 104 -10.09 7.96 -17.43
N ARG A 105 -9.32 8.82 -18.10
CA ARG A 105 -9.88 9.88 -18.96
C ARG A 105 -10.46 9.31 -20.25
N HIS A 106 -10.02 8.11 -20.61
CA HIS A 106 -10.51 7.31 -21.72
C HIS A 106 -11.19 6.05 -21.19
N GLY A 107 -12.26 5.59 -21.87
CA GLY A 107 -12.99 4.40 -21.42
C GLY A 107 -13.97 4.70 -20.27
N ILE A 108 -13.83 3.95 -19.17
CA ILE A 108 -14.67 4.14 -17.98
C ILE A 108 -14.12 5.35 -17.22
N SER A 109 -14.84 6.45 -17.25
CA SER A 109 -14.43 7.65 -16.50
C SER A 109 -15.13 7.79 -15.15
N LYS A 110 -16.24 7.05 -14.93
CA LYS A 110 -17.08 7.22 -13.75
C LYS A 110 -17.80 5.93 -13.35
N LEU A 111 -17.77 5.61 -12.06
CA LEU A 111 -18.53 4.56 -11.40
C LEU A 111 -19.22 5.14 -10.16
N GLU A 112 -20.46 4.77 -9.86
CA GLU A 112 -21.23 5.38 -8.78
C GLU A 112 -21.79 4.33 -7.82
N HIS A 113 -21.57 4.55 -6.52
CA HIS A 113 -22.04 3.69 -5.44
C HIS A 113 -21.60 2.23 -5.57
N GLU A 114 -20.34 2.01 -5.95
CA GLU A 114 -19.77 0.68 -6.02
C GLU A 114 -19.60 0.08 -4.64
N TRP A 115 -19.86 -1.22 -4.53
CA TRP A 115 -19.55 -1.99 -3.33
C TRP A 115 -18.08 -2.41 -3.38
N VAL A 116 -17.30 -1.97 -2.40
CA VAL A 116 -15.88 -2.30 -2.26
C VAL A 116 -15.75 -3.29 -1.10
N ALA A 117 -15.61 -4.58 -1.39
CA ALA A 117 -15.44 -5.58 -0.34
C ALA A 117 -14.01 -5.53 0.24
N ASN A 118 -13.85 -5.99 1.48
CA ASN A 118 -12.56 -5.95 2.16
C ASN A 118 -11.47 -6.72 1.41
N ALA A 119 -10.29 -6.11 1.32
CA ALA A 119 -9.15 -6.61 0.55
C ALA A 119 -8.43 -7.81 1.18
N ALA A 120 -8.83 -8.22 2.40
CA ALA A 120 -8.29 -9.40 3.06
C ALA A 120 -8.86 -10.71 2.48
N ASN A 121 -10.08 -10.65 1.88
CA ASN A 121 -10.78 -11.83 1.37
C ASN A 121 -11.29 -11.68 -0.07
N ASN A 122 -11.09 -10.51 -0.68
CA ASN A 122 -11.58 -10.17 -2.02
C ASN A 122 -10.48 -9.42 -2.78
N ASP A 123 -10.63 -9.37 -4.10
CA ASP A 123 -9.72 -8.72 -5.05
C ASP A 123 -10.25 -7.36 -5.55
N ASP A 124 -11.31 -6.82 -4.94
CA ASP A 124 -11.86 -5.50 -5.25
C ASP A 124 -10.81 -4.40 -5.04
N ALA A 125 -10.37 -3.81 -6.16
CA ALA A 125 -9.42 -2.71 -6.21
C ALA A 125 -9.74 -1.79 -7.40
N TYR A 126 -9.37 -0.53 -7.29
CA TYR A 126 -9.63 0.49 -8.31
C TYR A 126 -8.37 1.30 -8.59
N CYS A 127 -8.11 1.58 -9.87
CA CYS A 127 -7.02 2.45 -10.31
C CYS A 127 -7.61 3.67 -11.00
N LEU A 128 -7.30 4.86 -10.49
CA LEU A 128 -7.75 6.13 -11.07
C LEU A 128 -6.57 6.83 -11.73
N LEU A 129 -6.75 7.18 -13.01
CA LEU A 129 -5.70 7.54 -13.98
C LEU A 129 -4.99 6.31 -14.57
N ASP A 130 -4.31 6.56 -15.69
CA ASP A 130 -3.69 5.52 -16.51
C ASP A 130 -2.34 5.12 -15.93
N ASP A 131 -2.12 3.82 -15.76
CA ASP A 131 -0.81 3.20 -15.63
C ASP A 131 -0.45 2.59 -17.00
N PRO A 132 0.28 3.32 -17.87
CA PRO A 132 0.45 2.93 -19.27
C PRO A 132 1.31 1.69 -19.47
N ASN A 133 2.16 1.33 -18.50
CA ASN A 133 3.07 0.19 -18.60
C ASN A 133 2.63 -0.99 -17.72
N GLY A 134 1.62 -0.78 -16.86
CA GLY A 134 1.17 -1.80 -15.92
C GLY A 134 2.20 -2.03 -14.80
N PRO A 135 2.05 -3.14 -14.07
CA PRO A 135 3.00 -3.55 -13.06
C PRO A 135 4.46 -3.55 -13.51
N ASP A 136 5.29 -2.71 -12.87
CA ASP A 136 6.73 -2.69 -13.07
C ASP A 136 7.39 -3.73 -12.16
N TRP A 137 7.92 -4.80 -12.77
CA TRP A 137 8.59 -5.90 -12.10
C TRP A 137 10.13 -5.81 -12.19
N ASP A 138 10.66 -4.91 -13.02
CA ASP A 138 12.10 -4.77 -13.23
C ASP A 138 12.70 -3.58 -12.45
N TRP A 139 11.84 -2.72 -11.89
CA TRP A 139 12.18 -1.60 -11.01
C TRP A 139 13.19 -0.63 -11.65
N SER A 140 13.19 -0.54 -12.98
CA SER A 140 14.05 0.36 -13.73
C SER A 140 13.51 1.79 -13.79
N GLY A 141 12.34 2.03 -13.19
CA GLY A 141 11.62 3.28 -13.24
C GLY A 141 10.78 3.33 -14.51
N SER A 142 9.47 3.40 -14.34
CA SER A 142 8.48 3.45 -15.39
C SER A 142 7.85 4.85 -15.46
N THR A 143 6.77 4.98 -16.22
CA THR A 143 5.97 6.20 -16.32
C THR A 143 4.56 5.86 -15.85
N GLY A 144 4.03 6.62 -14.92
CA GLY A 144 2.67 6.42 -14.43
C GLY A 144 2.51 7.14 -13.10
N GLU A 145 1.46 7.94 -12.98
CA GLU A 145 1.10 8.61 -11.74
C GLU A 145 -0.42 8.50 -11.58
N TYR A 146 -0.84 7.78 -10.54
CA TYR A 146 -2.20 7.29 -10.41
C TYR A 146 -2.57 7.06 -8.94
N PHE A 147 -3.86 6.86 -8.69
CA PHE A 147 -4.37 6.53 -7.36
C PHE A 147 -4.92 5.11 -7.32
N LEU A 148 -4.50 4.33 -6.32
CA LEU A 148 -5.07 3.01 -6.05
C LEU A 148 -5.97 3.06 -4.82
N VAL A 149 -7.07 2.31 -4.87
CA VAL A 149 -8.06 2.26 -3.80
C VAL A 149 -8.42 0.83 -3.44
N GLU A 150 -8.43 0.53 -2.14
CA GLU A 150 -8.94 -0.72 -1.59
C GLU A 150 -9.68 -0.49 -0.26
N ASN A 151 -10.59 -1.40 0.11
CA ASN A 151 -11.22 -1.39 1.43
C ASN A 151 -10.39 -2.22 2.43
N ARG A 152 -9.91 -1.58 3.49
CA ARG A 152 -9.16 -2.21 4.58
C ARG A 152 -10.05 -2.36 5.81
N PHE A 153 -10.16 -3.59 6.28
CA PHE A 153 -11.06 -3.98 7.36
C PHE A 153 -10.38 -4.99 8.28
N ARG A 154 -10.47 -4.79 9.59
CA ARG A 154 -9.81 -5.61 10.63
C ARG A 154 -10.38 -7.03 10.74
N THR A 155 -10.02 -7.87 9.78
CA THR A 155 -10.36 -9.30 9.72
C THR A 155 -9.13 -10.13 9.38
N GLY A 156 -9.12 -11.40 9.78
CA GLY A 156 -7.98 -12.29 9.51
C GLY A 156 -6.66 -11.73 10.04
N PHE A 157 -5.70 -11.56 9.14
CA PHE A 157 -4.37 -10.97 9.40
C PHE A 157 -4.41 -9.44 9.51
N ASP A 158 -5.33 -8.78 8.80
CA ASP A 158 -5.56 -7.33 8.86
C ASP A 158 -6.17 -6.86 10.19
N LYS A 159 -6.37 -7.76 11.18
CA LYS A 159 -6.74 -7.37 12.56
C LYS A 159 -5.79 -6.35 13.18
N SER A 160 -4.53 -6.32 12.75
CA SER A 160 -3.51 -5.38 13.23
C SER A 160 -3.61 -3.99 12.61
N LEU A 161 -4.50 -3.76 11.64
CA LEU A 161 -4.71 -2.43 11.11
C LEU A 161 -5.16 -1.46 12.21
N PRO A 162 -4.75 -0.18 12.14
CA PRO A 162 -5.12 0.82 13.14
C PRO A 162 -6.60 1.21 13.06
N GLY A 163 -7.27 0.92 11.94
CA GLY A 163 -8.70 1.14 11.78
C GLY A 163 -9.27 0.44 10.54
N ASP A 164 -10.52 0.80 10.24
CA ASP A 164 -11.28 0.31 9.10
C ASP A 164 -11.64 1.49 8.18
N GLY A 165 -11.65 1.28 6.86
CA GLY A 165 -12.01 2.29 5.86
C GLY A 165 -11.36 2.05 4.49
N LEU A 166 -11.56 2.99 3.57
CA LEU A 166 -10.86 2.99 2.28
C LEU A 166 -9.44 3.52 2.45
N LEU A 167 -8.47 2.71 2.02
CA LEU A 167 -7.11 3.14 1.81
C LEU A 167 -7.00 3.71 0.41
N ILE A 168 -6.48 4.93 0.29
CA ILE A 168 -6.21 5.60 -0.98
C ILE A 168 -4.71 5.84 -1.04
N LEU A 169 -4.05 5.29 -2.05
CA LEU A 169 -2.62 5.42 -2.28
C LEU A 169 -2.35 6.29 -3.51
N HIS A 170 -1.39 7.19 -3.43
CA HIS A 170 -0.85 7.92 -4.57
C HIS A 170 0.45 7.25 -5.01
N CYS A 171 0.49 6.76 -6.24
CA CYS A 171 1.60 5.97 -6.76
C CYS A 171 2.28 6.73 -7.89
N ASP A 172 3.61 6.73 -7.91
CA ASP A 172 4.41 7.25 -9.01
C ASP A 172 5.52 6.28 -9.39
N ASP A 173 5.35 5.62 -10.52
CA ASP A 173 6.27 4.59 -11.01
C ASP A 173 7.59 5.18 -11.56
N SER A 174 7.72 6.51 -11.64
CA SER A 174 9.01 7.16 -11.93
C SER A 174 9.98 7.10 -10.73
N GLN A 175 9.45 6.83 -9.54
CA GLN A 175 10.24 6.56 -8.35
C GLN A 175 10.60 5.07 -8.25
N THR A 176 11.64 4.76 -7.49
CA THR A 176 12.08 3.36 -7.27
C THR A 176 12.01 2.95 -5.80
N HIS A 177 11.75 3.91 -4.90
CA HIS A 177 11.80 3.72 -3.45
C HIS A 177 10.90 4.74 -2.74
N ASN A 178 10.65 4.52 -1.45
CA ASN A 178 9.77 5.35 -0.63
C ASN A 178 10.48 6.38 0.27
N ASP A 179 11.76 6.68 0.01
CA ASP A 179 12.58 7.52 0.91
C ASP A 179 12.46 9.04 0.62
N ASN A 180 11.57 9.45 -0.29
CA ASN A 180 11.33 10.86 -0.57
C ASN A 180 9.95 11.25 -0.05
N ASP A 181 9.90 11.85 1.14
CA ASP A 181 8.65 12.23 1.83
C ASP A 181 7.67 13.05 0.99
N ASN A 182 8.18 13.84 0.04
CA ASN A 182 7.37 14.72 -0.79
C ASN A 182 7.04 14.12 -2.16
N HIS A 183 7.71 13.03 -2.55
CA HIS A 183 7.55 12.37 -3.84
C HIS A 183 7.89 10.88 -3.74
N PRO A 184 7.14 10.11 -2.91
CA PRO A 184 7.38 8.70 -2.71
C PRO A 184 6.91 7.85 -3.90
N LEU A 185 7.42 6.61 -4.00
CA LEU A 185 6.86 5.58 -4.90
C LEU A 185 5.40 5.26 -4.56
N VAL A 186 5.10 5.12 -3.26
CA VAL A 186 3.75 4.89 -2.74
C VAL A 186 3.51 5.80 -1.54
N GLY A 187 2.70 6.83 -1.75
CA GLY A 187 2.17 7.70 -0.69
C GLY A 187 0.76 7.31 -0.24
N ILE A 188 0.39 7.71 0.97
CA ILE A 188 -0.97 7.61 1.49
C ILE A 188 -1.71 8.95 1.35
N MET A 189 -2.96 8.91 0.88
CA MET A 189 -3.85 10.07 0.90
C MET A 189 -4.68 10.00 2.18
N GLN A 190 -4.25 10.71 3.22
CA GLN A 190 -4.79 10.57 4.57
C GLN A 190 -6.20 11.15 4.71
N GLY A 191 -7.13 10.36 5.27
CA GLY A 191 -8.53 10.75 5.46
C GLY A 191 -8.79 11.73 6.60
N ASP A 192 -7.80 11.96 7.46
CA ASP A 192 -7.88 12.83 8.64
C ASP A 192 -7.58 14.30 8.33
N GLY A 193 -7.08 14.59 7.11
CA GLY A 193 -6.71 15.92 6.68
C GLY A 193 -5.23 16.25 6.80
N ASP A 194 -4.34 15.29 7.12
CA ASP A 194 -2.90 15.53 7.04
C ASP A 194 -2.45 15.66 5.57
N GLY A 195 -1.45 16.50 5.32
CA GLY A 195 -0.92 16.77 3.97
C GLY A 195 0.27 15.90 3.60
N ASP A 196 0.82 15.14 4.53
CA ASP A 196 2.02 14.34 4.33
C ASP A 196 1.69 13.06 3.56
N PHE A 197 2.54 12.70 2.59
CA PHE A 197 2.37 11.48 1.80
C PHE A 197 2.88 10.23 2.52
N LEU A 198 3.73 10.39 3.54
CA LEU A 198 4.28 9.32 4.35
C LEU A 198 3.96 9.59 5.83
N LEU A 199 3.70 8.52 6.58
CA LEU A 199 3.22 8.62 7.96
C LEU A 199 4.38 8.91 8.93
N PRO A 200 4.22 9.88 9.86
CA PRO A 200 5.20 10.15 10.90
C PRO A 200 5.16 9.11 12.04
N ASP A 201 4.18 8.21 12.02
CA ASP A 201 3.98 7.14 13.00
C ASP A 201 3.48 5.84 12.33
N TRP A 202 2.98 4.89 13.12
CA TRP A 202 2.60 3.56 12.63
C TRP A 202 1.27 3.59 11.83
N GLY A 203 0.61 4.74 11.74
CA GLY A 203 -0.71 4.94 11.18
C GLY A 203 -1.80 4.90 12.25
N VAL A 204 -2.86 5.67 12.01
CA VAL A 204 -4.07 5.74 12.83
C VAL A 204 -5.30 5.38 12.00
N GLY A 205 -6.41 5.06 12.66
CA GLY A 205 -7.62 4.64 11.95
C GLY A 205 -8.24 5.76 11.10
N GLU A 206 -7.92 7.00 11.42
CA GLU A 206 -8.39 8.22 10.76
C GLU A 206 -7.70 8.46 9.40
N ASP A 207 -6.53 7.86 9.14
CA ASP A 207 -5.85 7.92 7.84
C ASP A 207 -6.69 7.25 6.73
N LEU A 208 -7.59 6.32 7.11
CA LEU A 208 -8.52 5.67 6.21
C LEU A 208 -9.81 6.46 6.02
N TRP A 209 -10.20 6.64 4.75
CA TRP A 209 -11.40 7.36 4.37
C TRP A 209 -12.68 6.58 4.71
N LYS A 210 -13.65 7.27 5.32
CA LYS A 210 -14.97 6.74 5.68
C LYS A 210 -15.93 7.89 5.99
N ASN A 211 -17.23 7.65 5.85
CA ASN A 211 -18.27 8.61 6.21
C ASN A 211 -18.10 10.00 5.56
N ALA A 212 -17.69 10.03 4.29
CA ALA A 212 -17.30 11.24 3.60
C ALA A 212 -18.11 11.40 2.31
N THR A 213 -19.11 12.30 2.33
CA THR A 213 -19.91 12.63 1.14
C THR A 213 -19.06 13.26 0.03
N TYR A 214 -18.16 14.18 0.39
CA TYR A 214 -17.28 14.83 -0.60
C TYR A 214 -15.99 14.04 -0.86
N GLY A 215 -15.53 13.28 0.13
CA GLY A 215 -14.38 12.38 0.04
C GLY A 215 -13.08 13.06 -0.43
N PHE A 216 -12.29 12.31 -1.19
CA PHE A 216 -11.00 12.70 -1.73
C PHE A 216 -11.16 13.39 -3.10
N GLY A 217 -10.47 14.52 -3.31
CA GLY A 217 -10.54 15.28 -4.55
C GLY A 217 -9.75 16.59 -4.49
N ASP A 218 -10.08 17.52 -5.37
CA ASP A 218 -9.39 18.82 -5.49
C ASP A 218 -9.53 19.72 -4.25
N THR A 219 -10.59 19.54 -3.46
CA THR A 219 -10.84 20.29 -2.23
C THR A 219 -10.47 19.55 -0.95
N SER A 220 -9.98 18.31 -1.03
CA SER A 220 -9.53 17.57 0.17
C SER A 220 -8.14 18.01 0.62
N LYS A 221 -7.72 17.53 1.80
CA LYS A 221 -6.33 17.57 2.24
C LYS A 221 -5.93 16.12 2.60
N PRO A 222 -4.91 15.53 1.95
CA PRO A 222 -4.22 16.09 0.80
C PRO A 222 -5.17 16.17 -0.42
N ALA A 223 -4.90 17.09 -1.34
CA ALA A 223 -5.73 17.29 -2.54
C ALA A 223 -5.31 16.30 -3.63
N SER A 224 -6.21 16.00 -4.56
CA SER A 224 -5.93 15.15 -5.74
C SER A 224 -5.09 15.87 -6.80
N LEU A 225 -3.87 16.23 -6.43
CA LEU A 225 -2.87 16.83 -7.30
C LEU A 225 -1.83 15.77 -7.70
N ASP A 226 -1.25 15.95 -8.88
CA ASP A 226 0.01 15.27 -9.20
C ASP A 226 1.17 15.88 -8.39
N TYR A 227 2.32 15.22 -8.38
CA TYR A 227 3.52 15.66 -7.67
C TYR A 227 4.12 16.96 -8.22
N ASP A 228 3.75 17.36 -9.45
CA ASP A 228 4.04 18.67 -10.02
C ASP A 228 3.05 19.77 -9.54
N GLY A 229 2.03 19.41 -8.76
CA GLY A 229 1.03 20.30 -8.18
C GLY A 229 -0.15 20.64 -9.10
N ASN A 230 -0.32 19.94 -10.21
CA ASN A 230 -1.42 20.14 -11.14
C ASN A 230 -2.66 19.32 -10.71
N PRO A 231 -3.89 19.85 -10.91
CA PRO A 231 -5.10 19.08 -10.66
C PRO A 231 -5.23 17.87 -11.60
N THR A 232 -5.43 16.69 -11.01
CA THR A 232 -5.56 15.44 -11.77
C THR A 232 -6.96 15.23 -12.36
N GLY A 233 -7.98 15.82 -11.71
CA GLY A 233 -9.40 15.61 -12.02
C GLY A 233 -10.00 14.35 -11.39
N VAL A 234 -9.26 13.69 -10.49
CA VAL A 234 -9.67 12.51 -9.72
C VAL A 234 -10.58 12.89 -8.56
N ARG A 235 -11.66 12.14 -8.35
CA ARG A 235 -12.57 12.27 -7.20
C ARG A 235 -13.04 10.91 -6.73
N ILE A 236 -13.00 10.71 -5.41
CA ILE A 236 -13.56 9.55 -4.71
C ILE A 236 -14.52 10.10 -3.66
N TYR A 237 -15.81 9.83 -3.80
CA TYR A 237 -16.86 10.52 -3.04
C TYR A 237 -18.01 9.55 -2.70
N ASP A 238 -18.99 10.03 -1.93
CA ASP A 238 -20.04 9.19 -1.35
C ASP A 238 -19.49 7.96 -0.61
N ILE A 239 -18.39 8.17 0.14
CA ILE A 239 -17.71 7.12 0.90
C ILE A 239 -18.56 6.79 2.14
N GLY A 240 -19.06 5.55 2.18
CA GLY A 240 -19.93 5.05 3.23
C GLY A 240 -19.23 4.79 4.58
N GLU A 241 -20.01 4.24 5.53
CA GLU A 241 -19.48 3.75 6.81
C GLU A 241 -18.46 2.63 6.59
N ALA A 242 -17.43 2.59 7.43
CA ALA A 242 -16.42 1.53 7.37
C ALA A 242 -17.04 0.18 7.77
N GLY A 243 -16.71 -0.85 6.99
CA GLY A 243 -17.25 -2.19 7.18
C GLY A 243 -16.59 -3.21 6.25
N SER A 244 -16.96 -4.49 6.39
CA SER A 244 -16.42 -5.57 5.55
C SER A 244 -16.74 -5.42 4.07
N ALA A 245 -17.72 -4.58 3.73
CA ALA A 245 -17.93 -3.99 2.42
C ALA A 245 -18.36 -2.52 2.61
N MET A 246 -17.80 -1.62 1.82
CA MET A 246 -18.09 -0.18 1.83
C MET A 246 -18.75 0.24 0.51
N ILE A 247 -19.38 1.41 0.50
CA ILE A 247 -19.84 2.07 -0.73
C ILE A 247 -18.88 3.21 -1.04
N ALA A 248 -18.52 3.39 -2.32
CA ALA A 248 -17.87 4.59 -2.82
C ALA A 248 -18.15 4.83 -4.30
N SER A 249 -18.08 6.08 -4.71
CA SER A 249 -18.15 6.52 -6.11
C SER A 249 -16.78 6.99 -6.56
N PHE A 250 -16.44 6.69 -7.81
CA PHE A 250 -15.15 7.00 -8.41
C PHE A 250 -15.35 7.80 -9.69
N TRP A 251 -14.59 8.87 -9.86
CA TRP A 251 -14.69 9.71 -11.05
C TRP A 251 -13.34 10.30 -11.44
N VAL A 252 -13.01 10.19 -12.71
CA VAL A 252 -11.93 10.93 -13.35
C VAL A 252 -12.55 11.84 -14.40
N THR A 253 -12.22 13.13 -14.35
CA THR A 253 -12.74 14.12 -15.30
C THR A 253 -12.26 13.76 -16.72
N PRO A 254 -13.17 13.55 -17.70
CA PRO A 254 -12.78 13.28 -19.08
C PRO A 254 -12.05 14.47 -19.72
N VAL A 255 -11.22 14.19 -20.74
CA VAL A 255 -10.59 15.21 -21.61
C VAL A 255 -11.55 15.77 -22.66
#